data_AF-A0A0D6PYY6-F1
#
_entry.id   AF-A0A0D6PYY6-F1
#
_cell.length_a   1.000
_cell.length_b   1.000
_cell.length_c   1.000
_cell.angle_alpha   90.00
_cell.angle_beta   90.00
_cell.angle_gamma   90.00
#
_symmetry.space_group_name_H-M   'P 1'
#
loop_
_entity.id
_entity.type
_entity.pdbx_description
1 polymer ?
#
loop_
_entity_poly.entity_id
_entity_poly.type
_entity_poly.pdbx_seq_one_letter_code
_entity_poly.pdbx_strand_id
1 'polypeptide(L)'
;MKKAATKTFTGSRIRHQRKRVSMTQSALALRLGISASYLNQIEHDIRPLPLPLLGALCDIFSVGADYFSDTEETRGIQALREILTDPVFDTDGIRLDSIQAAMRAAPDLCAQFVRLYRAYLLRQEHTAAPLVGATTLSPARQDDAPDRVEPYEAVNDWVQLQRNYFDEVDRTAERQFDAEISQKGCTSG
;
A
#
# COMPACT_ATOMS: atom_id res chain seq x y z
N MET A 1 -21.89 5.47 31.57
CA MET A 1 -21.31 6.83 31.36
C MET A 1 -21.57 7.23 29.92
N LYS A 2 -22.27 8.35 29.66
CA LYS A 2 -22.53 8.82 28.29
C LYS A 2 -21.20 9.30 27.70
N LYS A 3 -20.66 8.57 26.72
CA LYS A 3 -19.43 8.93 26.00
C LYS A 3 -19.68 10.30 25.36
N ALA A 4 -18.85 11.30 25.70
CA ALA A 4 -18.95 12.62 25.08
C ALA A 4 -18.90 12.45 23.56
N ALA A 5 -19.85 13.07 22.84
CA ALA A 5 -19.89 13.00 21.39
C ALA A 5 -18.57 13.53 20.83
N THR A 6 -17.74 12.62 20.34
CA THR A 6 -16.43 12.94 19.76
C THR A 6 -16.67 13.89 18.59
N LYS A 7 -16.03 15.06 18.62
CA LYS A 7 -16.15 16.05 17.55
C LYS A 7 -15.38 15.53 16.35
N THR A 8 -16.08 14.83 15.47
CA THR A 8 -15.48 14.20 14.30
C THR A 8 -15.36 15.21 13.17
N PHE A 9 -14.12 15.53 12.81
CA PHE A 9 -13.78 16.38 11.67
C PHE A 9 -13.35 15.47 10.51
N THR A 10 -14.30 15.22 9.62
CA THR A 10 -14.20 14.21 8.55
C THR A 10 -14.63 14.77 7.20
N GLY A 11 -14.64 16.11 7.09
CA GLY A 11 -15.12 16.84 5.93
C GLY A 11 -14.41 16.44 4.64
N SER A 12 -13.09 16.27 4.70
CA SER A 12 -12.27 15.80 3.58
C SER A 12 -12.71 14.42 3.06
N ARG A 13 -13.09 13.50 3.96
CA ARG A 13 -13.56 12.15 3.61
C ARG A 13 -14.96 12.16 3.00
N ILE A 14 -15.86 12.98 3.54
CA ILE A 14 -17.19 13.18 2.94
C ILE A 14 -17.05 13.72 1.53
N ARG A 15 -16.23 14.76 1.36
CA ARG A 15 -15.93 15.37 0.06
C ARG A 15 -15.32 14.34 -0.90
N HIS A 16 -14.42 13.50 -0.42
CA HIS A 16 -13.81 12.43 -1.20
C HIS A 16 -14.85 11.42 -1.70
N GLN A 17 -15.63 10.83 -0.80
CA GLN A 17 -16.66 9.85 -1.18
C GLN A 17 -17.68 10.44 -2.14
N ARG A 18 -18.11 11.68 -1.88
CA ARG A 18 -18.99 12.42 -2.77
C ARG A 18 -18.42 12.57 -4.18
N LYS A 19 -17.15 12.95 -4.29
CA LYS A 19 -16.46 13.07 -5.60
C LYS A 19 -16.29 11.72 -6.29
N ARG A 20 -15.98 10.65 -5.55
CA ARG A 20 -15.84 9.28 -6.10
C ARG A 20 -17.11 8.81 -6.80
N VAL A 21 -18.28 9.12 -6.24
CA VAL A 21 -19.59 8.79 -6.84
C VAL A 21 -20.12 9.90 -7.75
N SER A 22 -19.29 10.86 -8.14
CA SER A 22 -19.62 11.99 -9.02
C SER A 22 -20.85 12.81 -8.58
N MET A 23 -21.06 12.95 -7.27
CA MET A 23 -22.20 13.68 -6.70
C MET A 23 -21.85 15.14 -6.43
N THR A 24 -22.76 16.07 -6.71
CA THR A 24 -22.60 17.49 -6.34
C THR A 24 -22.87 17.70 -4.85
N GLN A 25 -22.36 18.79 -4.26
CA GLN A 25 -22.70 19.14 -2.87
C GLN A 25 -24.21 19.32 -2.69
N SER A 26 -24.89 19.98 -3.63
CA SER A 26 -26.34 20.17 -3.57
C SER A 26 -27.11 18.84 -3.57
N ALA A 27 -26.68 17.87 -4.39
CA ALA A 27 -27.30 16.55 -4.43
C ALA A 27 -27.11 15.76 -3.12
N LEU A 28 -25.91 15.81 -2.54
CA LEU A 28 -25.65 15.16 -1.25
C LEU A 28 -26.44 15.85 -0.12
N ALA A 29 -26.46 17.18 -0.10
CA ALA A 29 -27.20 17.95 0.90
C ALA A 29 -28.71 17.63 0.86
N LEU A 30 -29.29 17.51 -0.34
CA LEU A 30 -30.67 17.09 -0.52
C LEU A 30 -30.93 15.69 0.05
N ARG A 31 -30.05 14.72 -0.23
CA ARG A 31 -30.16 13.35 0.32
C ARG A 31 -30.04 13.31 1.84
N LEU A 32 -29.25 14.19 2.42
CA LEU A 32 -29.06 14.33 3.86
C LEU A 32 -30.14 15.19 4.54
N GLY A 33 -31.04 15.83 3.78
CA GLY A 33 -32.07 16.72 4.32
C GLY A 33 -31.51 18.01 4.94
N ILE A 34 -30.36 18.49 4.47
CA ILE A 34 -29.71 19.72 4.97
C ILE A 34 -29.47 20.74 3.86
N SER A 35 -29.09 21.97 4.23
CA SER A 35 -28.72 22.97 3.24
C SER A 35 -27.34 22.71 2.64
N ALA A 36 -27.16 23.09 1.37
CA ALA A 36 -25.85 22.97 0.69
C ALA A 36 -24.75 23.77 1.38
N SER A 37 -25.08 24.94 1.96
CA SER A 37 -24.14 25.74 2.76
C SER A 37 -23.71 25.00 4.03
N TYR A 38 -24.63 24.29 4.69
CA TYR A 38 -24.29 23.52 5.88
C TYR A 38 -23.41 22.32 5.54
N LEU A 39 -23.72 21.58 4.46
CA LEU A 39 -22.82 20.54 3.95
C LEU A 39 -21.44 21.11 3.60
N ASN A 40 -21.38 22.28 2.98
CA ASN A 40 -20.12 22.92 2.64
C ASN A 40 -19.26 23.21 3.89
N GLN A 41 -19.88 23.66 4.97
CA GLN A 41 -19.19 23.87 6.25
C GLN A 41 -18.68 22.56 6.86
N ILE A 42 -19.42 21.47 6.72
CA ILE A 42 -18.99 20.14 7.16
C ILE A 42 -17.82 19.65 6.31
N GLU A 43 -17.90 19.75 4.98
CA GLU A 43 -16.83 19.30 4.06
C GLU A 43 -15.49 20.07 4.21
N HIS A 44 -15.53 21.27 4.78
CA HIS A 44 -14.35 22.11 5.05
C HIS A 44 -13.97 22.12 6.55
N ASP A 45 -14.53 21.22 7.35
CA ASP A 45 -14.24 21.09 8.79
C ASP A 45 -14.49 22.38 9.61
N ILE A 46 -15.34 23.29 9.10
CA ILE A 46 -15.83 24.49 9.82
C ILE A 46 -16.89 24.09 10.84
N ARG A 47 -17.66 23.04 10.54
CA ARG A 47 -18.63 22.42 11.44
C ARG A 47 -18.30 20.94 11.59
N PRO A 48 -18.23 20.40 12.82
CA PRO A 48 -18.07 18.97 13.02
C PRO A 48 -19.28 18.22 12.46
N LEU A 49 -19.07 16.98 12.02
CA LEU A 49 -20.16 16.14 11.53
C LEU A 49 -21.16 15.85 12.67
N PRO A 50 -22.45 16.24 12.53
CA PRO A 50 -23.47 15.88 13.51
C PRO A 50 -23.69 14.37 13.52
N LEU A 51 -23.75 13.77 14.71
CA LEU A 51 -23.99 12.33 14.89
C LEU A 51 -25.24 11.82 14.15
N PRO A 52 -26.37 12.55 14.07
CA PRO A 52 -27.54 12.12 13.32
C PRO A 52 -27.31 11.93 11.81
N LEU A 53 -26.33 12.64 11.23
CA LEU A 53 -26.00 12.54 9.79
C LEU A 53 -25.04 11.39 9.48
N LEU A 54 -24.33 10.86 10.48
CA LEU A 54 -23.33 9.82 10.29
C LEU A 54 -23.94 8.53 9.71
N GLY A 55 -25.09 8.09 10.23
CA GLY A 55 -25.78 6.89 9.72
C GLY A 55 -26.16 7.05 8.25
N ALA A 56 -26.79 8.18 7.90
CA ALA A 56 -27.17 8.46 6.52
C ALA A 56 -25.97 8.51 5.57
N LEU A 57 -24.83 9.07 5.99
CA LEU A 57 -23.60 9.06 5.20
C LEU A 57 -23.05 7.64 4.98
N CYS A 58 -23.07 6.81 6.02
CA CYS A 58 -22.67 5.41 5.94
C CYS A 58 -23.53 4.64 4.92
N ASP A 59 -24.84 4.85 4.97
CA ASP A 59 -25.79 4.23 4.03
C ASP A 59 -25.57 4.73 2.58
N ILE A 60 -25.46 6.04 2.39
CA ILE A 60 -25.28 6.66 1.05
C ILE A 60 -23.99 6.18 0.38
N PHE A 61 -22.91 6.02 1.15
CA PHE A 61 -21.59 5.65 0.61
C PHE A 61 -21.24 4.17 0.80
N SER A 62 -22.11 3.38 1.45
CA SER A 62 -21.86 1.97 1.76
C SER A 62 -20.52 1.74 2.49
N VAL A 63 -20.24 2.57 3.50
CA VAL A 63 -19.03 2.49 4.35
C VAL A 63 -19.42 2.39 5.82
N GLY A 64 -18.55 1.80 6.65
CA GLY A 64 -18.74 1.75 8.10
C GLY A 64 -18.48 3.10 8.79
N ALA A 65 -19.04 3.27 10.00
CA ALA A 65 -18.88 4.50 10.80
C ALA A 65 -17.42 4.80 11.19
N ASP A 66 -16.61 3.75 11.29
CA ASP A 66 -15.17 3.79 11.47
C ASP A 66 -14.45 4.54 10.36
N TYR A 67 -14.95 4.50 9.12
CA TYR A 67 -14.40 5.28 8.01
C TYR A 67 -14.45 6.78 8.27
N PHE A 68 -15.48 7.26 8.95
CA PHE A 68 -15.60 8.69 9.27
C PHE A 68 -14.94 9.07 10.58
N SER A 69 -14.44 8.12 11.36
CA SER A 69 -13.89 8.36 12.70
C SER A 69 -12.48 8.98 12.70
N ASP A 70 -12.17 9.77 13.74
CA ASP A 70 -10.83 10.32 14.00
C ASP A 70 -9.78 9.21 14.24
N THR A 71 -10.24 7.99 14.55
CA THR A 71 -9.37 6.83 14.73
C THR A 71 -8.63 6.49 13.43
N GLU A 72 -9.27 6.68 12.27
CA GLU A 72 -8.66 6.37 10.99
C GLU A 72 -7.68 7.47 10.54
N GLU A 73 -7.91 8.74 10.89
CA GLU A 73 -6.89 9.81 10.73
C GLU A 73 -5.67 9.49 11.61
N THR A 74 -5.90 9.11 12.86
CA THR A 74 -4.84 8.75 13.81
C THR A 74 -4.03 7.55 13.32
N ARG A 75 -4.70 6.50 12.81
CA ARG A 75 -4.04 5.33 12.20
C ARG A 75 -3.24 5.72 10.96
N GLY A 76 -3.79 6.56 10.09
CA GLY A 76 -3.09 7.04 8.90
C GLY A 76 -1.83 7.83 9.26
N ILE A 77 -1.92 8.75 10.23
CA ILE A 77 -0.77 9.51 10.73
C ILE A 77 0.29 8.55 11.28
N GLN A 78 -0.12 7.57 12.10
CA GLN A 78 0.81 6.61 12.67
C GLN A 78 1.50 5.76 11.60
N ALA A 79 0.75 5.29 10.59
CA ALA A 79 1.30 4.55 9.47
C ALA A 79 2.32 5.38 8.67
N LEU A 80 2.00 6.65 8.37
CA LEU A 80 2.94 7.52 7.68
C LEU A 80 4.21 7.78 8.50
N ARG A 81 4.09 7.98 9.82
CA ARG A 81 5.26 8.14 10.70
C ARG A 81 6.17 6.94 10.65
N GLU A 82 5.60 5.74 10.70
CA GLU A 82 6.37 4.49 10.63
C GLU A 82 7.07 4.33 9.29
N ILE A 83 6.36 4.58 8.18
CA ILE A 83 6.94 4.51 6.83
C ILE A 83 8.10 5.49 6.69
N LEU A 84 7.93 6.72 7.14
CA LEU A 84 8.94 7.77 7.04
C LEU A 84 10.13 7.59 8.00
N THR A 85 10.15 6.54 8.82
CA THR A 85 11.35 6.15 9.58
C THR A 85 12.24 5.16 8.83
N ASP A 86 11.79 4.65 7.68
CA ASP A 86 12.57 3.71 6.89
C ASP A 86 13.80 4.40 6.25
N PRO A 87 14.99 3.75 6.28
CA PRO A 87 16.22 4.31 5.70
C PRO A 87 16.15 4.62 4.20
N VAL A 88 15.18 4.07 3.46
CA VAL A 88 14.95 4.43 2.05
C VAL A 88 14.61 5.91 1.89
N PHE A 89 14.10 6.55 2.94
CA PHE A 89 13.86 7.97 2.98
C PHE A 89 15.06 8.66 3.65
N ASP A 90 15.64 9.62 2.93
CA ASP A 90 16.64 10.55 3.47
C ASP A 90 15.91 11.58 4.35
N THR A 91 15.43 11.10 5.50
CA THR A 91 14.47 11.81 6.35
C THR A 91 15.19 12.52 7.48
N ASP A 92 15.84 13.63 7.14
CA ASP A 92 16.10 14.68 8.12
C ASP A 92 14.76 15.29 8.57
N GLY A 93 14.13 14.63 9.55
CA GLY A 93 13.16 15.21 10.47
C GLY A 93 11.87 15.75 9.85
N ILE A 94 11.10 14.94 9.12
CA ILE A 94 9.70 15.30 8.85
C ILE A 94 8.97 15.41 10.19
N ARG A 95 8.53 16.64 10.51
CA ARG A 95 7.84 16.94 11.76
C ARG A 95 6.41 16.36 11.75
N LEU A 96 5.91 16.04 12.95
CA LEU A 96 4.58 15.46 13.15
C LEU A 96 3.45 16.34 12.60
N ASP A 97 3.56 17.65 12.76
CA ASP A 97 2.60 18.63 12.24
C ASP A 97 2.52 18.62 10.71
N SER A 98 3.63 18.38 10.01
CA SER A 98 3.64 18.23 8.56
C SER A 98 2.87 16.97 8.13
N ILE A 99 3.04 15.85 8.84
CA ILE A 99 2.32 14.60 8.58
C ILE A 99 0.81 14.79 8.83
N GLN A 100 0.45 15.45 9.93
CA GLN A 100 -0.94 15.78 10.24
C GLN A 100 -1.56 16.69 9.18
N ALA A 101 -0.84 17.72 8.73
CA ALA A 101 -1.30 18.60 7.67
C ALA A 101 -1.53 17.85 6.36
N ALA A 102 -0.61 16.95 5.98
CA ALA A 102 -0.74 16.11 4.80
C ALA A 102 -1.97 15.19 4.88
N MET A 103 -2.17 14.49 6.01
CA MET A 103 -3.32 13.60 6.21
C MET A 103 -4.66 14.34 6.11
N ARG A 104 -4.72 15.58 6.60
CA ARG A 104 -5.94 16.41 6.48
C ARG A 104 -6.17 16.94 5.06
N ALA A 105 -5.10 17.38 4.40
CA ALA A 105 -5.18 17.98 3.07
C ALA A 105 -5.48 16.95 1.97
N ALA A 106 -4.86 15.76 2.04
CA ALA A 106 -4.94 14.76 0.99
C ALA A 106 -4.93 13.31 1.56
N PRO A 107 -5.95 12.92 2.34
CA PRO A 107 -6.00 11.60 2.98
C PRO A 107 -5.91 10.44 1.98
N ASP A 108 -6.46 10.59 0.77
CA ASP A 108 -6.43 9.55 -0.25
C ASP A 108 -5.03 9.35 -0.80
N LEU A 109 -4.30 10.44 -1.04
CA LEU A 109 -2.93 10.38 -1.48
C LEU A 109 -2.06 9.69 -0.42
N CYS A 110 -2.26 10.05 0.85
CA CYS A 110 -1.61 9.38 1.97
C CYS A 110 -1.94 7.87 2.01
N ALA A 111 -3.20 7.49 1.81
CA ALA A 111 -3.59 6.08 1.76
C ALA A 111 -2.97 5.33 0.56
N GLN A 112 -2.90 5.98 -0.61
CA GLN A 112 -2.23 5.43 -1.79
C GLN A 112 -0.73 5.25 -1.57
N PHE A 113 -0.09 6.22 -0.93
CA PHE A 113 1.32 6.14 -0.56
C PHE A 113 1.60 4.99 0.41
N VAL A 114 0.78 4.83 1.46
CA VAL A 114 0.87 3.69 2.38
C VAL A 114 0.72 2.36 1.62
N ARG A 115 -0.23 2.28 0.69
CA ARG A 115 -0.44 1.07 -0.14
C ARG A 115 0.75 0.78 -1.05
N LEU A 116 1.29 1.81 -1.70
CA LEU A 116 2.49 1.71 -2.54
C LEU A 116 3.67 1.19 -1.73
N TYR A 117 3.92 1.77 -0.55
CA TYR A 117 5.02 1.39 0.32
C TYR A 117 4.92 -0.06 0.81
N ARG A 118 3.72 -0.49 1.22
CA ARG A 118 3.48 -1.91 1.58
C ARG A 118 3.75 -2.87 0.43
N ALA A 119 3.33 -2.50 -0.79
CA ALA A 119 3.61 -3.31 -1.98
C ALA A 119 5.10 -3.34 -2.32
N TYR A 120 5.82 -2.24 -2.07
CA TYR A 120 7.27 -2.16 -2.19
C TYR A 120 7.98 -3.10 -1.19
N LEU A 121 7.60 -3.05 0.09
CA LEU A 121 8.16 -3.96 1.11
C LEU A 121 7.91 -5.43 0.77
N LEU A 122 6.68 -5.77 0.38
CA LEU A 122 6.34 -7.13 -0.05
C LEU A 122 7.21 -7.60 -1.22
N ARG A 123 7.46 -6.71 -2.20
CA ARG A 123 8.34 -7.02 -3.33
C ARG A 123 9.80 -7.18 -2.88
N GLN A 124 10.29 -6.34 -1.98
CA GLN A 124 11.63 -6.52 -1.41
C GLN A 124 11.76 -7.84 -0.67
N GLU A 125 10.77 -8.23 0.13
CA GLU A 125 10.74 -9.53 0.81
C GLU A 125 10.77 -10.69 -0.18
N HIS A 126 10.03 -10.61 -1.30
CA HIS A 126 10.06 -11.64 -2.34
C HIS A 126 11.40 -11.73 -3.08
N THR A 127 12.08 -10.61 -3.31
CA THR A 127 13.42 -10.58 -3.90
C THR A 127 14.50 -11.00 -2.90
N ALA A 128 14.30 -10.69 -1.62
CA ALA A 128 15.21 -11.00 -0.52
C ALA A 128 14.97 -12.38 0.10
N ALA A 129 13.87 -13.07 -0.25
CA ALA A 129 13.61 -14.46 0.14
C ALA A 129 14.75 -15.33 -0.40
N PRO A 130 15.70 -15.74 0.44
CA PRO A 130 16.82 -16.54 -0.02
C PRO A 130 16.28 -17.92 -0.38
N LEU A 131 16.84 -18.52 -1.43
CA LEU A 131 16.94 -19.98 -1.53
C LEU A 131 17.23 -20.52 -0.12
N VAL A 132 16.26 -21.23 0.48
CA VAL A 132 16.45 -21.90 1.77
C VAL A 132 17.53 -22.96 1.56
N GLY A 133 18.77 -22.59 1.91
CA GLY A 133 19.96 -23.44 1.71
C GLY A 133 21.29 -22.80 2.08
N ALA A 134 21.45 -21.47 2.00
CA ALA A 134 22.71 -20.82 2.35
C ALA A 134 22.75 -20.41 3.83
N THR A 135 23.40 -21.24 4.63
CA THR A 135 23.59 -21.07 6.07
C THR A 135 24.59 -19.95 6.35
N THR A 136 24.13 -18.94 7.09
CA THR A 136 24.83 -18.17 8.14
C THR A 136 26.30 -17.75 7.94
N LEU A 137 26.56 -16.43 7.88
CA LEU A 137 27.35 -15.73 8.92
C LEU A 137 27.30 -14.18 8.74
N SER A 138 26.64 -13.54 9.70
CA SER A 138 26.86 -12.27 10.42
C SER A 138 27.77 -11.11 9.93
N PRO A 139 27.55 -9.88 10.47
CA PRO A 139 27.63 -8.61 9.74
C PRO A 139 28.87 -7.77 10.08
N ALA A 140 29.29 -6.89 9.16
CA ALA A 140 30.11 -5.72 9.48
C ALA A 140 29.90 -4.60 8.46
N ARG A 141 29.67 -3.39 8.98
CA ARG A 141 29.65 -2.11 8.25
C ARG A 141 31.02 -1.80 7.64
N GLN A 142 31.07 -1.16 6.48
CA GLN A 142 31.69 0.17 6.23
C GLN A 142 31.97 0.42 4.74
N ASP A 143 31.43 1.55 4.26
CA ASP A 143 31.99 2.57 3.36
C ASP A 143 32.70 2.18 2.05
N ASP A 144 32.10 2.68 0.96
CA ASP A 144 32.70 3.17 -0.29
C ASP A 144 33.94 2.46 -0.86
N ALA A 145 33.69 1.53 -1.78
CA ALA A 145 34.55 1.26 -2.92
C ALA A 145 33.68 0.95 -4.16
N PRO A 146 33.90 1.58 -5.32
CA PRO A 146 33.18 1.24 -6.53
C PRO A 146 33.70 -0.09 -7.06
N ASP A 147 32.78 -0.91 -7.55
CA ASP A 147 33.04 -1.98 -8.51
C ASP A 147 33.76 -3.24 -8.00
N ARG A 148 33.35 -3.74 -6.82
CA ARG A 148 33.42 -5.18 -6.57
C ARG A 148 32.06 -5.76 -6.92
N VAL A 149 31.88 -6.20 -8.16
CA VAL A 149 30.80 -7.15 -8.49
C VAL A 149 30.98 -8.32 -7.54
N GLU A 150 30.04 -8.50 -6.62
CA GLU A 150 30.11 -9.60 -5.68
C GLU A 150 30.24 -10.91 -6.48
N PRO A 151 31.08 -11.87 -6.08
CA PRO A 151 31.30 -13.10 -6.86
C PRO A 151 29.97 -13.80 -7.23
N TYR A 152 28.95 -13.64 -6.37
CA TYR A 152 27.59 -14.08 -6.62
C TYR A 152 26.88 -13.30 -7.74
N GLU A 153 27.01 -11.97 -7.79
CA GLU A 153 26.46 -11.13 -8.87
C GLU A 153 27.12 -11.44 -10.21
N ALA A 154 28.44 -11.65 -10.24
CA ALA A 154 29.16 -11.99 -11.47
C ALA A 154 28.70 -13.33 -12.06
N VAL A 155 28.42 -14.31 -11.20
CA VAL A 155 27.86 -15.61 -11.60
C VAL A 155 26.42 -15.43 -12.10
N ASN A 156 25.60 -14.64 -11.41
CA ASN A 156 24.22 -14.38 -11.82
C ASN A 156 24.14 -13.66 -13.18
N ASP A 157 24.94 -12.61 -13.36
CA ASP A 157 25.03 -11.88 -14.62
C ASP A 157 25.48 -12.80 -15.75
N TRP A 158 26.46 -13.68 -15.51
CA TRP A 158 26.90 -14.67 -16.49
C TRP A 158 25.77 -15.63 -16.89
N VAL A 159 25.02 -16.17 -15.92
CA VAL A 159 23.86 -17.04 -16.18
C VAL A 159 22.78 -16.32 -17.00
N GLN A 160 22.51 -15.05 -16.69
CA GLN A 160 21.54 -14.25 -17.43
C GLN A 160 22.02 -13.90 -18.84
N LEU A 161 23.32 -13.68 -19.02
CA LEU A 161 23.93 -13.41 -20.32
C LEU A 161 23.84 -14.63 -21.25
N GLN A 162 23.92 -15.84 -20.69
CA GLN A 162 23.61 -17.09 -21.39
C GLN A 162 22.10 -17.31 -21.61
N ARG A 163 21.24 -16.36 -21.22
CA ARG A 163 19.77 -16.43 -21.27
C ARG A 163 19.22 -17.71 -20.62
N ASN A 164 19.90 -18.22 -19.60
CA ASN A 164 19.55 -19.46 -18.92
C ASN A 164 19.43 -20.67 -19.88
N TYR A 165 20.20 -20.68 -20.98
CA TYR A 165 20.31 -21.82 -21.91
C TYR A 165 21.66 -22.50 -21.71
N PHE A 166 21.63 -23.80 -21.42
CA PHE A 166 22.81 -24.64 -21.20
C PHE A 166 22.65 -25.93 -22.01
N ASP A 167 23.27 -25.96 -23.21
CA ASP A 167 23.05 -26.98 -24.24
C ASP A 167 23.09 -28.43 -23.72
N GLU A 168 24.06 -28.79 -22.86
CA GLU A 168 24.16 -30.15 -22.32
C GLU A 168 22.98 -30.51 -21.40
N VAL A 169 22.55 -29.56 -20.56
CA VAL A 169 21.45 -29.75 -19.60
C VAL A 169 20.12 -29.77 -20.34
N ASP A 170 19.90 -28.80 -21.23
CA ASP A 170 18.66 -28.66 -21.98
C ASP A 170 18.44 -29.85 -22.92
N ARG A 171 19.45 -30.29 -23.67
CA ARG A 171 19.33 -31.50 -24.51
C ARG A 171 19.11 -32.77 -23.71
N THR A 172 19.59 -32.83 -22.47
CA THR A 172 19.35 -33.98 -21.60
C THR A 172 17.93 -33.96 -21.06
N ALA A 173 17.42 -32.78 -20.68
CA ALA A 173 16.04 -32.58 -20.28
C ALA A 173 15.05 -32.87 -21.42
N GLU A 174 15.32 -32.39 -22.64
CA GLU A 174 14.52 -32.67 -23.84
C GLU A 174 14.45 -34.18 -24.13
N ARG A 175 15.60 -34.88 -24.10
CA ARG A 175 15.64 -36.33 -24.29
C ARG A 175 14.86 -37.10 -23.22
N GLN A 176 14.93 -36.66 -21.96
CA GLN A 176 14.14 -37.26 -20.88
C GLN A 176 12.65 -37.03 -21.09
N PHE A 177 12.26 -35.82 -21.47
CA PHE A 177 10.87 -35.46 -21.75
C PHE A 177 10.28 -36.25 -22.93
N ASP A 178 11.03 -36.38 -24.03
CA ASP A 178 10.63 -37.16 -25.21
C ASP A 178 10.47 -38.66 -24.90
N ALA A 179 11.35 -39.20 -24.04
CA ALA A 179 11.25 -40.57 -23.56
C ALA A 179 9.98 -40.77 -22.70
N GLU A 180 9.64 -39.83 -21.82
CA GLU A 180 8.42 -39.88 -21.00
C GLU A 180 7.13 -39.77 -21.85
N ILE A 181 7.12 -38.92 -22.87
CA ILE A 181 5.98 -38.81 -23.80
C ILE A 181 5.79 -40.12 -24.57
N SER A 182 6.88 -40.73 -25.06
CA SER A 182 6.83 -42.00 -25.78
C SER A 182 6.34 -43.15 -24.88
N GLN A 183 6.68 -43.13 -23.59
CA GLN A 183 6.23 -44.14 -22.61
C GLN A 183 4.75 -43.98 -22.23
N LYS A 184 4.23 -42.75 -22.17
CA LYS A 184 2.80 -42.45 -21.94
C LYS A 184 1.93 -42.71 -23.17
N GLY A 185 2.47 -42.54 -24.38
CA GLY A 185 1.78 -42.89 -25.62
C GLY A 185 1.58 -44.39 -25.82
N CYS A 186 2.43 -45.23 -25.23
CA CYS A 186 2.37 -46.69 -25.37
C CYS A 186 1.45 -47.39 -24.34
N THR A 187 0.94 -46.67 -23.33
CA THR A 187 0.12 -47.23 -22.24
C THR A 187 -1.39 -46.96 -22.39
N SER A 188 -1.83 -46.50 -23.56
CA SER A 188 -3.26 -46.23 -23.88
C SER A 188 -3.83 -47.08 -25.02
N GLY A 189 -3.26 -48.27 -25.27
CA GLY A 189 -3.78 -49.29 -26.19
C GLY A 189 -4.27 -50.53 -25.45
#